data_AF-A0A5B6V6W7-F1
#
_entry.id   AF-A0A5B6V6W7-F1
#
_cell.length_a   1.000
_cell.length_b   1.000
_cell.length_c   1.000
_cell.angle_alpha   90.00
_cell.angle_beta   90.00
_cell.angle_gamma   90.00
#
_symmetry.space_group_name_H-M   'P 1'
#
loop_
_entity.id
_entity.type
_entity.pdbx_description
1 polymer ?
#
loop_
_entity_poly.entity_id
_entity_poly.type
_entity_poly.pdbx_seq_one_letter_code
_entity_poly.pdbx_strand_id
1 'polypeptide(L)'
;MNSFWWNKTNGKRGMHWCDWKVLSASKEEGGLGFRDLSSFNVTLLAKQGWRLLRYPNSLGNLPSFTWKSLWATKGLLLKGLGWRIGDGQKVSIWEDRWVPGVEILNCQNSSQNPRLVKVAELIDNNTRSWNEELILSTFAERKAESILSIPLSISPHEDFII
;
A
#
# COMPACT_ATOMS: atom_id res chain seq x y z
N MET A 1 -31.88 -7.88 -5.07
CA MET A 1 -30.93 -6.76 -4.93
C MET A 1 -30.57 -6.11 -6.27
N ASN A 2 -30.23 -6.89 -7.32
CA ASN A 2 -29.99 -6.32 -8.66
C ASN A 2 -31.20 -5.59 -9.26
N SER A 3 -32.44 -6.00 -8.95
CA SER A 3 -33.67 -5.34 -9.40
C SER A 3 -33.87 -3.92 -8.85
N PHE A 4 -33.23 -3.59 -7.73
CA PHE A 4 -33.38 -2.30 -7.05
C PHE A 4 -32.62 -1.18 -7.78
N TRP A 5 -31.48 -1.52 -8.39
CA TRP A 5 -30.63 -0.59 -9.15
C TRP A 5 -30.81 -0.74 -10.67
N TRP A 6 -31.27 -1.92 -11.12
CA TRP A 6 -31.33 -2.30 -12.52
C TRP A 6 -32.69 -2.92 -12.83
N ASN A 7 -33.55 -2.21 -13.56
CA ASN A 7 -34.77 -2.79 -14.14
C ASN A 7 -34.73 -2.70 -15.67
N LYS A 8 -35.41 -3.63 -16.34
CA LYS A 8 -35.63 -3.64 -17.79
C LYS A 8 -36.86 -2.80 -18.10
N THR A 9 -36.69 -1.52 -18.39
CA THR A 9 -37.71 -0.75 -19.10
C THR A 9 -37.43 -0.85 -20.61
N ASN A 10 -38.37 -1.45 -21.34
CA ASN A 10 -38.38 -1.53 -22.81
C ASN A 10 -37.07 -2.00 -23.46
N GLY A 11 -36.52 -3.12 -23.00
CA GLY A 11 -35.38 -3.78 -23.65
C GLY A 11 -34.03 -3.09 -23.48
N LYS A 12 -33.95 -1.94 -22.80
CA LYS A 12 -32.68 -1.25 -22.50
C LYS A 12 -32.34 -1.41 -21.01
N ARG A 13 -31.13 -1.88 -20.72
CA ARG A 13 -30.59 -1.91 -19.35
C ARG A 13 -30.25 -0.47 -18.96
N GLY A 14 -31.04 0.15 -18.09
CA GLY A 14 -30.81 1.50 -17.57
C GLY A 14 -30.70 1.50 -16.04
N MET A 15 -29.81 2.32 -15.51
CA MET A 15 -29.69 2.55 -14.07
C MET A 15 -30.82 3.49 -13.62
N HIS A 16 -31.64 3.09 -12.65
CA HIS A 16 -32.54 4.04 -12.01
C HIS A 16 -31.74 4.77 -10.93
N TRP A 17 -31.66 6.10 -11.02
CA TRP A 17 -31.14 6.89 -9.91
C TRP A 17 -32.19 6.87 -8.79
N CYS A 18 -31.80 6.37 -7.62
CA CYS A 18 -32.61 6.47 -6.41
C CYS A 18 -32.33 7.81 -5.71
N ASP A 19 -33.37 8.44 -5.17
CA ASP A 19 -33.24 9.65 -4.37
C ASP A 19 -32.34 9.39 -3.15
N TRP A 20 -31.45 10.32 -2.83
CA TRP A 20 -30.54 10.24 -1.68
C TRP A 20 -31.30 9.96 -0.38
N LYS A 21 -32.51 10.52 -0.22
CA LYS A 21 -33.35 10.27 0.96
C LYS A 21 -33.65 8.79 1.19
N VAL A 22 -33.86 8.04 0.10
CA VAL A 22 -34.12 6.59 0.15
C VAL A 22 -32.83 5.83 0.46
N LEU A 23 -31.70 6.29 -0.09
CA LEU A 23 -30.39 5.67 0.16
C LEU A 23 -29.91 5.88 1.61
N SER A 24 -30.22 7.04 2.20
CA SER A 24 -29.84 7.39 3.57
C SER A 24 -30.79 6.85 4.63
N ALA A 25 -32.04 6.51 4.25
CA ALA A 25 -33.01 5.91 5.15
C ALA A 25 -32.47 4.60 5.75
N SER A 26 -32.91 4.27 6.96
CA SER A 26 -32.45 3.09 7.66
C SER A 26 -32.85 1.81 6.92
N LYS A 27 -32.15 0.70 7.19
CA LYS A 27 -32.53 -0.61 6.61
C LYS A 27 -33.92 -1.06 7.05
N GLU A 28 -34.35 -0.67 8.25
CA GLU A 28 -35.67 -0.97 8.81
C GLU A 28 -36.79 -0.28 8.03
N GLU A 29 -36.51 0.89 7.44
CA GLU A 29 -37.42 1.65 6.58
C GLU A 29 -37.28 1.28 5.08
N GLY A 30 -36.51 0.23 4.76
CA GLY A 30 -36.27 -0.21 3.38
C GLY A 30 -35.20 0.57 2.61
N GLY A 31 -34.45 1.45 3.29
CA GLY A 31 -33.28 2.15 2.75
C GLY A 31 -31.96 1.38 2.88
N LEU A 32 -30.84 2.04 2.55
CA LEU A 32 -29.50 1.43 2.62
C LEU A 32 -28.66 1.91 3.82
N GLY A 33 -29.14 2.92 4.54
CA GLY A 33 -28.47 3.49 5.71
C GLY A 33 -27.20 4.27 5.36
N PHE A 34 -27.07 4.79 4.13
CA PHE A 34 -25.91 5.58 3.73
C PHE A 34 -25.94 6.96 4.40
N ARG A 35 -24.98 7.20 5.29
CA ARG A 35 -24.85 8.49 5.98
C ARG A 35 -23.95 9.48 5.23
N ASP A 36 -23.00 8.96 4.46
CA ASP A 36 -22.07 9.76 3.67
C ASP A 36 -21.72 9.05 2.35
N LEU A 37 -22.12 9.66 1.24
CA LEU A 37 -21.85 9.17 -0.10
C LEU A 37 -20.36 9.25 -0.46
N SER A 38 -19.65 10.25 0.07
CA SER A 38 -18.22 10.41 -0.16
C SER A 38 -17.45 9.24 0.46
N SER A 39 -17.68 8.96 1.74
CA SER A 39 -17.11 7.79 2.43
C SER A 39 -17.45 6.47 1.76
N PHE A 40 -18.69 6.32 1.26
CA PHE A 40 -19.09 5.13 0.50
C PHE A 40 -18.29 4.97 -0.80
N ASN A 41 -18.17 6.05 -1.59
CA ASN A 41 -17.41 6.06 -2.83
C ASN A 41 -15.92 5.78 -2.58
N VAL A 42 -15.32 6.38 -1.55
CA VAL A 42 -13.95 6.11 -1.13
C VAL A 42 -13.78 4.64 -0.75
N THR A 43 -14.68 4.07 0.03
CA THR A 43 -14.66 2.65 0.41
C THR A 43 -14.77 1.73 -0.81
N LEU A 44 -15.64 2.08 -1.77
CA LEU A 44 -15.80 1.32 -3.00
C LEU A 44 -14.54 1.39 -3.87
N LEU A 45 -13.93 2.57 -4.00
CA LEU A 45 -12.67 2.75 -4.71
C LEU A 45 -11.54 1.96 -4.05
N ALA A 46 -11.41 1.99 -2.72
CA ALA A 46 -10.44 1.20 -1.99
C ALA A 46 -10.64 -0.31 -2.23
N LYS A 47 -11.89 -0.78 -2.20
CA LYS A 47 -12.23 -2.18 -2.49
C LYS A 47 -11.88 -2.59 -3.92
N GLN A 48 -12.13 -1.72 -4.91
CA GLN A 48 -11.73 -1.98 -6.29
C GLN A 48 -10.21 -1.93 -6.44
N GLY A 49 -9.53 -0.93 -5.87
CA GLY A 49 -8.07 -0.83 -5.85
C GLY A 49 -7.40 -2.06 -5.24
N TRP A 50 -7.90 -2.56 -4.11
CA TRP A 50 -7.42 -3.79 -3.48
C TRP A 50 -7.57 -5.01 -4.38
N ARG A 51 -8.72 -5.15 -5.07
CA ARG A 51 -8.92 -6.23 -6.04
C ARG A 51 -7.93 -6.15 -7.19
N LEU A 52 -7.65 -4.97 -7.70
CA LEU A 52 -6.67 -4.77 -8.77
C LEU A 52 -5.25 -5.12 -8.32
N LEU A 53 -4.88 -4.73 -7.09
CA LEU A 53 -3.58 -5.09 -6.51
C LEU A 53 -3.41 -6.61 -6.43
N ARG A 54 -4.48 -7.34 -6.08
CA ARG A 54 -4.43 -8.79 -5.86
C ARG A 54 -4.67 -9.62 -7.13
N TYR A 55 -5.41 -9.08 -8.10
CA TYR A 55 -5.80 -9.75 -9.34
C TYR A 55 -5.64 -8.82 -10.55
N PRO A 56 -4.40 -8.58 -11.01
CA PRO A 56 -4.12 -7.60 -12.06
C PRO A 56 -4.84 -7.90 -13.40
N ASN A 57 -5.21 -9.16 -13.63
CA ASN A 57 -5.91 -9.60 -14.85
C ASN A 57 -7.44 -9.70 -14.71
N SER A 58 -8.03 -9.39 -13.53
CA SER A 58 -9.48 -9.50 -13.33
C SER A 58 -10.27 -8.28 -13.83
N LEU A 59 -9.60 -7.33 -14.47
CA LEU A 59 -10.23 -6.18 -15.11
C LEU A 59 -10.94 -6.65 -16.38
N GLY A 60 -12.27 -6.69 -16.36
CA GLY A 60 -13.04 -6.75 -17.59
C GLY A 60 -12.62 -5.62 -18.54
N ASN A 61 -12.89 -5.79 -19.84
CA ASN A 61 -12.27 -5.13 -21.00
C ASN A 61 -12.18 -3.58 -21.04
N LEU A 62 -12.64 -2.80 -20.07
CA LEU A 62 -12.38 -1.36 -20.04
C LEU A 62 -12.23 -0.85 -18.59
N PRO A 63 -11.00 -0.73 -18.07
CA PRO A 63 -10.74 0.29 -17.06
C PRO A 63 -11.04 1.64 -17.70
N SER A 64 -11.81 2.50 -17.01
CA SER A 64 -12.01 3.89 -17.43
C SER A 64 -10.64 4.56 -17.65
N PHE A 65 -10.60 5.63 -18.43
CA PHE A 65 -9.36 6.37 -18.70
C PHE A 65 -8.61 6.71 -17.39
N THR A 66 -9.36 7.11 -16.36
CA THR A 66 -8.87 7.36 -15.01
C THR A 66 -8.16 6.14 -14.39
N TRP A 67 -8.70 4.93 -14.53
CA TRP A 67 -8.08 3.71 -13.99
C TRP A 67 -6.85 3.28 -14.78
N LYS A 68 -6.84 3.46 -16.11
CA LYS A 68 -5.63 3.23 -16.92
C LYS A 68 -4.53 4.19 -16.53
N SER A 69 -4.86 5.48 -16.35
CA SER A 69 -3.92 6.49 -15.87
C SER A 69 -3.41 6.17 -14.46
N LEU A 70 -4.29 5.84 -13.51
CA LEU A 70 -3.88 5.47 -12.15
C LEU A 70 -2.96 4.24 -12.14
N TRP A 71 -3.30 3.22 -12.94
CA TRP A 71 -2.50 2.00 -13.05
C TRP A 71 -1.16 2.25 -13.75
N ALA A 72 -1.12 3.09 -14.78
CA ALA A 72 0.11 3.52 -15.43
C ALA A 72 1.01 4.29 -14.45
N THR A 73 0.44 5.14 -13.59
CA THR A 73 1.18 5.89 -12.57
C THR A 73 1.50 5.06 -11.32
N LYS A 74 0.88 3.89 -11.12
CA LYS A 74 1.10 3.02 -9.96
C LYS A 74 2.58 2.72 -9.75
N GLY A 75 3.32 2.40 -10.82
CA GLY A 75 4.76 2.13 -10.73
C GLY A 75 5.56 3.34 -10.23
N LEU A 76 5.14 4.56 -10.58
CA LEU A 76 5.75 5.80 -10.12
C LEU A 76 5.38 6.12 -8.67
N LEU A 77 4.13 5.88 -8.28
CA LEU A 77 3.69 6.02 -6.89
C LEU A 77 4.44 5.05 -5.98
N LEU A 78 4.55 3.78 -6.35
CA LEU A 78 5.28 2.76 -5.58
C LEU A 78 6.76 3.14 -5.37
N LYS A 79 7.40 3.85 -6.32
CA LYS A 79 8.77 4.37 -6.17
C LYS A 79 8.87 5.51 -5.15
N GLY A 80 7.78 6.21 -4.88
CA GLY A 80 7.71 7.28 -3.88
C GLY A 80 7.35 6.79 -2.47
N LEU A 81 6.75 5.60 -2.38
CA LEU A 81 6.37 4.96 -1.12
C LEU A 81 7.58 4.40 -0.36
N GLY A 82 7.44 4.24 0.94
CA GLY A 82 8.50 3.74 1.82
C GLY A 82 8.24 2.29 2.22
N TRP A 83 9.28 1.51 2.44
CA TRP A 83 9.15 0.17 3.00
C TRP A 83 9.00 0.22 4.52
N ARG A 84 8.00 -0.51 5.03
CA ARG A 84 7.95 -0.97 6.41
C ARG A 84 8.79 -2.22 6.53
N ILE A 85 9.82 -2.17 7.38
CA ILE A 85 10.64 -3.34 7.67
C ILE A 85 9.86 -4.31 8.55
N GLY A 86 9.65 -5.51 8.01
CA GLY A 86 9.26 -6.71 8.73
C GLY A 86 10.50 -7.54 8.99
N ASP A 87 10.62 -8.69 8.34
CA ASP A 87 11.81 -9.55 8.42
C ASP A 87 13.03 -9.02 7.65
N GLY A 88 12.85 -8.02 6.79
CA GLY A 88 13.91 -7.36 6.03
C GLY A 88 14.44 -8.18 4.85
N GLN A 89 13.82 -9.32 4.52
CA GLN A 89 14.30 -10.21 3.47
C GLN A 89 14.02 -9.68 2.07
N LYS A 90 12.93 -8.92 1.90
CA LYS A 90 12.54 -8.38 0.60
C LYS A 90 13.25 -7.06 0.31
N VAL A 91 13.59 -6.29 1.34
CA VAL A 91 14.11 -4.92 1.21
C VAL A 91 15.62 -4.89 0.98
N SER A 92 16.03 -4.23 -0.10
CA SER A 92 17.42 -3.90 -0.41
C SER A 92 17.90 -2.72 0.44
N ILE A 93 19.08 -2.83 1.05
CA ILE A 93 19.64 -1.75 1.88
C ILE A 93 19.87 -0.49 1.03
N TRP A 94 20.40 -0.66 -0.18
CA TRP A 94 20.93 0.44 -1.00
C TRP A 94 19.97 0.94 -2.06
N GLU A 95 19.04 0.10 -2.51
CA GLU A 95 18.16 0.41 -3.63
C GLU A 95 16.75 0.82 -3.19
N ASP A 96 16.30 0.36 -2.02
CA ASP A 96 14.95 0.61 -1.53
C ASP A 96 14.91 1.79 -0.55
N ARG A 97 13.78 2.50 -0.54
CA ARG A 97 13.50 3.57 0.44
C ARG A 97 12.86 2.96 1.67
N TRP A 98 13.63 2.74 2.73
CA TRP A 98 13.13 2.15 3.98
C TRP A 98 13.49 2.95 5.24
N VAL A 99 14.36 3.95 5.11
CA VAL A 99 14.73 4.87 6.19
C VAL A 99 13.93 6.18 6.06
N PRO A 100 13.10 6.55 7.04
CA PRO A 100 12.32 7.80 6.99
C PRO A 100 13.20 9.04 7.00
N GLY A 101 12.83 10.08 6.23
CA GLY A 101 13.49 11.39 6.29
C GLY A 101 14.88 11.46 5.68
N VAL A 102 15.41 10.35 5.14
CA VAL A 102 16.71 10.29 4.47
C VAL A 102 16.46 10.00 2.99
N GLU A 103 17.10 10.77 2.10
CA GLU A 103 17.16 10.40 0.68
C GLU A 103 17.86 9.03 0.54
N ILE A 104 17.54 8.26 -0.52
CA ILE A 104 18.04 6.90 -0.77
C ILE A 104 19.49 6.78 -0.29
N LEU A 105 19.79 5.76 0.53
CA LEU A 105 21.10 5.58 1.15
C LEU A 105 22.17 5.48 0.05
N ASN A 106 22.75 6.65 -0.33
CA ASN A 106 23.60 6.82 -1.51
C ASN A 106 24.55 5.64 -1.74
N CYS A 107 24.59 5.13 -2.97
CA CYS A 107 25.31 3.91 -3.40
C CYS A 107 26.83 3.92 -3.19
N GLN A 108 27.41 5.01 -2.70
CA GLN A 108 28.85 5.10 -2.42
C GLN A 108 29.31 4.04 -1.40
N ASN A 109 28.49 3.72 -0.40
CA ASN A 109 28.80 2.71 0.62
C ASN A 109 28.62 1.25 0.15
N SER A 110 27.83 1.01 -0.91
CA SER A 110 27.66 -0.35 -1.49
C SER A 110 29.01 -0.91 -1.97
N SER A 111 29.89 -0.04 -2.48
CA SER A 111 31.26 -0.36 -2.89
C SER A 111 32.15 -0.86 -1.76
N GLN A 112 31.90 -0.42 -0.53
CA GLN A 112 32.73 -0.74 0.65
C GLN A 112 32.32 -2.08 1.28
N ASN A 113 31.05 -2.46 1.17
CA ASN A 113 30.53 -3.70 1.76
C ASN A 113 29.64 -4.46 0.75
N PRO A 114 30.24 -5.08 -0.29
CA PRO A 114 29.48 -5.72 -1.37
C PRO A 114 28.70 -6.97 -0.93
N ARG A 115 28.98 -7.51 0.27
CA ARG A 115 28.26 -8.66 0.83
C ARG A 115 26.95 -8.27 1.49
N LEU A 116 26.81 -7.02 1.91
CA LEU A 116 25.64 -6.54 2.64
C LEU A 116 24.62 -6.00 1.64
N VAL A 117 23.55 -6.74 1.40
CA VAL A 117 22.55 -6.45 0.35
C VAL A 117 21.16 -6.23 0.94
N LYS A 118 20.76 -7.02 1.93
CA LYS A 118 19.39 -7.06 2.47
C LYS A 118 19.30 -6.52 3.88
N VAL A 119 18.21 -5.84 4.18
CA VAL A 119 17.97 -5.26 5.52
C VAL A 119 17.95 -6.34 6.61
N ALA A 120 17.53 -7.57 6.28
CA ALA A 120 17.60 -8.72 7.17
C ALA A 120 18.99 -8.94 7.79
N GLU A 121 20.08 -8.60 7.08
CA GLU A 121 21.46 -8.77 7.57
C GLU A 121 21.84 -7.75 8.64
N LEU A 122 21.09 -6.64 8.73
CA LEU A 122 21.23 -5.64 9.79
C LEU A 122 20.44 -6.01 11.05
N ILE A 123 19.66 -7.10 11.03
CA ILE A 123 18.79 -7.52 12.13
C ILE A 123 19.38 -8.77 12.79
N ASP A 124 19.49 -8.74 14.11
CA ASP A 124 19.80 -9.94 14.88
C ASP A 124 18.51 -10.76 15.05
N ASN A 125 18.48 -11.96 14.47
CA ASN A 125 17.34 -12.87 14.54
C ASN A 125 17.09 -13.45 15.93
N ASN A 126 18.08 -13.48 16.82
CA ASN A 126 17.91 -14.03 18.16
C ASN A 126 17.23 -13.04 19.11
N THR A 127 17.64 -11.77 19.03
CA THR A 127 17.19 -10.69 19.91
C THR A 127 16.07 -9.86 19.29
N ARG A 128 15.87 -9.99 17.98
CA ARG A 128 14.95 -9.19 17.17
C ARG A 128 15.21 -7.68 17.28
N SER A 129 16.49 -7.32 17.42
CA SER A 129 16.96 -5.94 17.45
C SER A 129 17.89 -5.66 16.27
N TRP A 130 18.11 -4.38 16.01
CA TRP A 130 19.14 -3.95 15.07
C TRP A 130 20.53 -4.37 15.57
N ASN A 131 21.39 -4.81 14.65
CA ASN A 131 22.81 -5.01 14.92
C ASN A 131 23.51 -3.65 14.93
N GLU A 132 23.51 -3.01 16.09
CA GLU A 132 24.01 -1.65 16.28
C GLU A 132 25.48 -1.49 15.89
N GLU A 133 26.34 -2.45 16.24
CA GLU A 133 27.76 -2.44 15.88
C GLU A 133 27.96 -2.48 14.36
N LEU A 134 27.22 -3.34 13.66
CA LEU A 134 27.27 -3.43 12.20
C LEU A 134 26.76 -2.15 11.53
N ILE A 135 25.69 -1.56 12.07
CA ILE A 135 25.11 -0.34 11.51
C ILE A 135 26.06 0.86 11.70
N LEU A 136 26.60 1.05 12.91
CA LEU A 136 27.52 2.15 13.20
C LEU A 136 28.84 2.04 12.43
N SER A 137 29.31 0.82 12.13
CA SER A 137 30.50 0.61 11.30
C SER A 137 30.24 0.75 9.79
N THR A 138 28.99 0.55 9.33
CA THR A 138 28.64 0.56 7.90
C THR A 138 28.12 1.92 7.40
N PHE A 139 27.42 2.67 8.25
CA PHE A 139 26.74 3.90 7.86
C PHE A 139 27.31 5.12 8.59
N ALA A 140 27.29 6.28 7.92
CA ALA A 140 27.59 7.54 8.58
C ALA A 140 26.63 7.79 9.75
N GLU A 141 27.13 8.40 10.82
CA GLU A 141 26.44 8.63 12.10
C GLU A 141 24.95 9.01 11.94
N ARG A 142 24.64 10.09 11.20
CA ARG A 142 23.24 10.52 11.00
C ARG A 142 22.33 9.45 10.36
N LYS A 143 22.88 8.65 9.44
CA LYS A 143 22.14 7.57 8.78
C LYS A 143 21.96 6.39 9.72
N ALA A 144 23.00 6.04 10.48
CA ALA A 144 22.97 5.00 11.50
C ALA A 144 21.91 5.32 12.57
N GLU A 145 21.91 6.55 13.11
CA GLU A 145 20.89 7.02 14.07
C GLU A 145 19.47 6.90 13.51
N SER A 146 19.28 7.28 12.25
CA SER A 146 17.99 7.18 11.58
C SER A 146 17.54 5.72 11.46
N ILE A 147 18.44 4.79 11.14
CA ILE A 147 18.12 3.35 11.09
C ILE A 147 17.76 2.82 12.48
N LEU A 148 18.57 3.12 13.50
CA LEU A 148 18.36 2.66 14.87
C LEU A 148 17.06 3.20 15.49
N SER A 149 16.59 4.35 15.01
CA SER A 149 15.30 4.93 15.43
C SER A 149 14.07 4.17 14.89
N ILE A 150 14.25 3.29 13.91
CA ILE A 150 13.15 2.51 13.32
C ILE A 150 12.77 1.39 14.28
N PRO A 151 11.53 1.35 14.80
CA PRO A 151 11.11 0.27 15.68
C PRO A 151 10.89 -1.03 14.89
N LEU A 152 11.54 -2.11 15.32
CA LEU A 152 11.26 -3.46 14.81
C LEU A 152 10.06 -4.06 15.54
N SER A 153 9.20 -4.77 14.80
CA SER A 153 8.12 -5.55 15.40
C SER A 153 8.69 -6.75 16.16
N ILE A 154 8.20 -6.94 17.39
CA ILE A 154 8.50 -8.10 18.24
C ILE A 154 8.11 -9.40 17.54
N SER A 155 6.96 -9.39 16.84
CA SER A 155 6.53 -10.52 16.02
C SER A 155 7.07 -10.36 14.59
N PRO A 156 7.74 -11.38 14.02
CA PRO A 156 8.16 -11.35 12.64
C PRO A 156 6.93 -11.32 11.73
N HIS A 157 6.93 -10.41 10.77
CA HIS A 157 5.93 -10.30 9.71
C HIS A 157 6.64 -9.98 8.40
N GLU A 158 5.97 -10.18 7.28
CA GLU A 158 6.54 -9.85 5.97
C GLU A 158 6.72 -8.33 5.80
N ASP A 159 7.75 -7.95 5.03
CA ASP A 159 7.94 -6.57 4.57
C ASP A 159 6.77 -6.10 3.69
N PHE A 160 6.39 -4.83 3.83
CA PHE A 160 5.35 -4.22 2.99
C PHE A 160 5.60 -2.73 2.72
N ILE A 161 5.03 -2.23 1.63
CA ILE A 161 5.15 -0.83 1.21
C ILE A 161 4.05 0.00 1.90
N ILE A 162 4.41 1.20 2.39
CA ILE A 162 3.56 2.19 3.05
C ILE A 162 3.42 3.43 2.17
#